data_AF-A0A1V9XIX6-F1
#
_entry.id   AF-A0A1V9XIX6-F1
#
_cell.length_a   1.000
_cell.length_b   1.000
_cell.length_c   1.000
_cell.angle_alpha   90.00
_cell.angle_beta   90.00
_cell.angle_gamma   90.00
#
_symmetry.space_group_name_H-M   'P 1'
#
loop_
_entity.id
_entity.type
_entity.pdbx_description
1 polymer ?
#
loop_
_entity_poly.entity_id
_entity_poly.type
_entity_poly.pdbx_seq_one_letter_code
_entity_poly.pdbx_strand_id
1 'polypeptide(L)'
;MSQVFMRDLCLGLRLEPLCAPQKRSPDVPHAPTRNASLTKDETKIALSNALRYFPQRYHHILAPEFASELKEYGHIYMYRFKPFHPIKAYPIDEYPTKSIQAAAIMLMICNNLDPQVAQFPEELVTYGGNGQVFSNWAQLDSE
;
A
#
# COMPACT_ATOMS: atom_id res chain seq x y z
N MET A 1 -5.04 -10.43 -19.52
CA MET A 1 -5.15 -9.33 -18.53
C MET A 1 -4.59 -9.72 -17.17
N SER A 2 -4.79 -10.95 -16.66
CA SER A 2 -4.26 -11.39 -15.35
C SER A 2 -2.73 -11.43 -15.27
N GLN A 3 -2.03 -11.95 -16.28
CA GLN A 3 -0.57 -12.12 -16.21
C GLN A 3 0.23 -10.81 -16.18
N VAL A 4 -0.26 -9.72 -16.78
CA VAL A 4 0.44 -8.42 -16.78
C VAL A 4 0.36 -7.77 -15.40
N PHE A 5 -0.81 -7.83 -14.76
CA PHE A 5 -1.02 -7.31 -13.41
C PHE A 5 -0.20 -8.11 -12.37
N MET A 6 -0.20 -9.44 -12.48
CA MET A 6 0.60 -10.29 -11.58
C MET A 6 2.09 -10.08 -11.74
N ARG A 7 2.55 -9.86 -12.97
CA ARG A 7 3.93 -9.48 -13.21
C ARG A 7 4.25 -8.12 -12.60
N ASP A 8 3.35 -7.14 -12.72
CA ASP A 8 3.52 -5.81 -12.15
C ASP A 8 3.59 -5.82 -10.62
N LEU A 9 2.80 -6.65 -9.94
CA LEU A 9 2.90 -6.89 -8.49
C LEU A 9 4.27 -7.43 -8.07
N CYS A 10 4.96 -8.18 -8.93
CA CYS A 10 6.29 -8.73 -8.66
C CYS A 10 7.45 -7.82 -9.10
N LEU A 11 7.18 -6.69 -9.75
CA LEU A 11 8.24 -5.75 -10.16
C LEU A 11 8.67 -4.80 -9.04
N GLY A 12 7.93 -4.81 -7.92
CA GLY A 12 8.15 -3.94 -6.78
C GLY A 12 7.93 -2.46 -7.08
N LEU A 13 8.47 -1.60 -6.20
CA LEU A 13 8.23 -0.16 -6.24
C LEU A 13 8.74 0.48 -7.54
N ARG A 14 7.81 0.87 -8.43
CA ARG A 14 8.13 1.64 -9.63
C ARG A 14 8.37 3.11 -9.29
N LEU A 15 9.65 3.49 -9.23
CA LEU A 15 10.09 4.86 -8.90
C LEU A 15 10.53 5.68 -10.12
N GLU A 16 10.73 5.04 -11.28
CA GLU A 16 11.19 5.69 -12.51
C GLU A 16 10.30 5.30 -13.71
N PRO A 17 9.49 6.25 -14.25
CA PRO A 17 9.19 7.57 -13.68
C PRO A 17 8.35 7.44 -12.39
N LEU A 18 8.44 8.43 -11.50
CA LEU A 18 7.60 8.46 -10.30
C LEU A 18 6.13 8.67 -10.70
N CYS A 19 5.26 7.70 -10.42
CA CYS A 19 3.83 7.78 -10.70
C CYS A 19 3.21 9.03 -10.09
N ALA A 20 2.20 9.63 -10.73
CA ALA A 20 1.48 10.78 -10.18
C ALA A 20 0.83 10.43 -8.83
N PRO A 21 0.71 11.40 -7.90
CA PRO A 21 0.04 11.14 -6.62
C PRO A 21 -1.43 10.75 -6.86
N GLN A 22 -1.88 9.75 -6.10
CA GLN A 22 -3.24 9.22 -6.19
C GLN A 22 -4.06 9.67 -5.00
N LYS A 23 -5.37 9.80 -5.20
CA LYS A 23 -6.33 10.09 -4.14
C LYS A 23 -7.16 8.86 -3.80
N ARG A 24 -7.80 8.92 -2.64
CA ARG A 24 -8.84 7.99 -2.22
C ARG A 24 -9.98 7.92 -3.23
N SER A 25 -10.40 6.72 -3.59
CA SER A 25 -11.56 6.53 -4.47
C SER A 25 -12.87 6.67 -3.68
N PRO A 26 -13.83 7.51 -4.11
CA PRO A 26 -15.12 7.61 -3.43
C PRO A 26 -15.97 6.33 -3.55
N ASP A 27 -15.58 5.40 -4.42
CA ASP A 27 -16.34 4.19 -4.73
C ASP A 27 -16.13 3.04 -3.73
N VAL A 28 -15.20 3.19 -2.78
CA VAL A 28 -14.89 2.18 -1.76
C VAL A 28 -15.00 2.75 -0.34
N PRO A 29 -15.36 1.92 0.65
CA PRO A 29 -15.31 2.34 2.04
C PRO A 29 -13.86 2.67 2.45
N HIS A 30 -13.72 3.70 3.27
CA HIS A 30 -12.43 4.13 3.81
C HIS A 30 -12.36 4.00 5.32
N ALA A 31 -11.17 3.68 5.82
CA ALA A 31 -10.93 3.60 7.25
C ALA A 31 -11.16 4.97 7.92
N PRO A 32 -11.76 5.01 9.13
CA PRO A 32 -11.92 6.25 9.88
C PRO A 32 -10.54 6.85 10.18
N THR A 33 -10.47 8.19 10.17
CA THR A 33 -9.24 8.92 10.51
C THR A 33 -8.74 8.51 11.89
N ARG A 34 -7.48 8.13 11.97
CA ARG A 34 -6.84 7.82 13.26
C ARG A 34 -6.51 9.14 13.96
N ASN A 35 -6.94 9.31 15.20
CA ASN A 35 -6.49 10.42 16.02
C ASN A 35 -5.07 10.15 16.52
N ALA A 36 -4.08 10.37 15.65
CA ALA A 36 -2.68 10.31 16.01
C ALA A 36 -2.26 11.66 16.61
N SER A 37 -2.38 11.80 17.92
CA SER A 37 -1.84 12.96 18.65
C SER A 37 -0.31 12.86 18.74
N LEU A 38 0.37 13.01 17.62
CA LEU A 38 1.82 12.95 17.54
C LEU A 38 2.43 14.31 17.89
N THR A 39 3.49 14.29 18.69
CA THR A 39 4.38 15.42 18.89
C THR A 39 5.15 15.75 17.60
N LYS A 40 5.80 16.92 17.56
CA LYS A 40 6.65 17.31 16.42
C LYS A 40 7.79 16.32 16.18
N ASP A 41 8.37 15.78 17.25
CA ASP A 41 9.48 14.83 17.16
C ASP A 41 9.00 13.46 16.68
N GLU A 42 7.87 12.98 17.19
CA GLU A 42 7.26 11.72 16.72
C GLU A 42 6.82 11.83 15.25
N THR A 43 6.27 12.99 14.84
CA THR A 43 5.94 13.26 13.43
C THR A 43 7.18 13.15 12.55
N LYS A 44 8.31 13.71 12.99
CA LYS A 44 9.58 13.63 12.26
C LYS A 44 10.08 12.18 12.14
N ILE A 45 9.95 11.40 13.22
CA ILE A 45 10.31 9.97 13.21
C ILE A 45 9.40 9.18 12.27
N ALA A 46 8.08 9.42 12.29
CA ALA A 46 7.13 8.77 11.40
C ALA A 46 7.46 9.03 9.93
N LEU A 47 7.78 10.28 9.58
CA LEU A 47 8.21 10.64 8.22
C LEU A 47 9.53 9.96 7.84
N SER A 48 10.52 9.95 8.74
CA SER A 48 11.78 9.25 8.51
C SER A 48 11.58 7.76 8.26
N ASN A 49 10.69 7.12 9.02
CA ASN A 49 10.35 5.70 8.87
C ASN A 49 9.63 5.42 7.55
N ALA A 50 8.78 6.33 7.09
CA ALA A 50 8.11 6.23 5.79
C ALA A 50 9.10 6.45 4.62
N LEU A 51 10.03 7.40 4.75
CA LEU A 51 10.98 7.74 3.70
C LEU A 51 12.07 6.68 3.48
N ARG A 52 12.29 5.76 4.43
CA ARG A 52 13.32 4.71 4.32
C ARG A 52 13.09 3.75 3.15
N TYR A 53 11.85 3.65 2.66
CA TYR A 53 11.49 2.82 1.50
C TYR A 53 11.95 3.43 0.17
N PHE A 54 12.39 4.70 0.16
CA PHE A 54 12.64 5.45 -1.06
C PHE A 54 14.05 6.04 -1.11
N PRO A 55 14.69 6.08 -2.30
CA PRO A 55 15.92 6.82 -2.52
C PRO A 55 15.80 8.30 -2.14
N GLN A 56 16.87 8.85 -1.56
CA GLN A 56 16.91 10.22 -1.03
C GLN A 56 16.50 11.29 -2.05
N ARG A 57 16.77 11.07 -3.34
CA ARG A 57 16.37 11.98 -4.43
C ARG A 57 14.86 12.23 -4.49
N TYR A 58 14.01 11.32 -4.01
CA TYR A 58 12.55 11.53 -3.98
C TYR A 58 12.04 12.13 -2.67
N HIS A 59 12.88 12.25 -1.63
CA HIS A 59 12.41 12.69 -0.31
C HIS A 59 11.82 14.09 -0.33
N HIS A 60 12.33 14.99 -1.17
CA HIS A 60 11.78 16.34 -1.31
C HIS A 60 10.34 16.37 -1.87
N ILE A 61 9.94 15.34 -2.63
CA ILE A 61 8.59 15.17 -3.18
C ILE A 61 7.71 14.41 -2.19
N LEU A 62 8.21 13.29 -1.65
CA LEU A 62 7.43 12.36 -0.84
C LEU A 62 7.22 12.83 0.60
N ALA A 63 8.18 13.57 1.19
CA ALA A 63 8.06 14.05 2.56
C ALA A 63 6.83 14.96 2.79
N PRO A 64 6.55 16.00 1.97
CA PRO A 64 5.36 16.82 2.17
C PRO A 64 4.06 16.03 1.89
N GLU A 65 4.09 15.06 1.00
CA GLU A 65 2.95 14.18 0.71
C GLU A 65 2.63 13.28 1.92
N PHE A 66 3.62 12.60 2.47
CA PHE A 66 3.47 11.76 3.65
C PHE A 66 3.09 12.57 4.90
N ALA A 67 3.60 13.79 5.03
CA ALA A 67 3.17 14.69 6.11
C ALA A 67 1.70 15.08 5.98
N SER A 68 1.21 15.25 4.75
CA SER A 68 -0.20 15.55 4.47
C SER A 68 -1.07 14.34 4.79
N GLU A 69 -0.68 13.13 4.37
CA GLU A 69 -1.41 11.91 4.72
C GLU A 69 -1.47 11.68 6.23
N LEU A 70 -0.35 11.87 6.94
CA LEU A 70 -0.31 11.72 8.39
C LEU A 70 -1.25 12.70 9.09
N LYS A 71 -1.35 13.94 8.58
CA LYS A 71 -2.26 14.96 9.13
C LYS A 71 -3.73 14.67 8.81
N GLU A 72 -4.02 14.24 7.59
CA GLU A 72 -5.40 14.07 7.11
C GLU A 72 -6.03 12.76 7.59
N TYR A 73 -5.21 11.70 7.65
CA TYR A 73 -5.67 10.34 7.90
C TYR A 73 -5.15 9.75 9.21
N GLY A 74 -4.19 10.41 9.86
CA GLY A 74 -3.51 9.88 11.05
C GLY A 74 -2.57 8.72 10.75
N HIS A 75 -2.25 8.49 9.47
CA HIS A 75 -1.41 7.39 9.00
C HIS A 75 -0.81 7.72 7.64
N ILE A 76 0.39 7.18 7.36
CA ILE A 76 1.06 7.29 6.06
C ILE A 76 0.80 5.99 5.29
N TYR A 77 -0.17 5.99 4.37
CA TYR A 77 -0.52 4.85 3.55
C TYR A 77 0.29 4.77 2.26
N MET A 78 0.81 5.92 1.81
CA MET A 78 1.55 6.10 0.56
C MET A 78 0.68 5.82 -0.68
N TYR A 79 -0.47 6.50 -0.77
CA TYR A 79 -1.49 6.23 -1.82
C TYR A 79 -0.95 6.33 -3.25
N ARG A 80 0.10 7.12 -3.48
CA ARG A 80 0.81 7.19 -4.76
C ARG A 80 1.20 5.82 -5.31
N PHE A 81 1.56 4.87 -4.44
CA PHE A 81 2.01 3.52 -4.82
C PHE A 81 0.90 2.48 -4.79
N LYS A 82 -0.34 2.86 -4.48
CA LYS A 82 -1.50 1.96 -4.61
C LYS A 82 -1.61 1.48 -6.07
N PRO A 83 -1.82 0.19 -6.34
CA PRO A 83 -2.09 -0.28 -7.69
C PRO A 83 -3.35 0.36 -8.28
N PHE A 84 -3.30 0.75 -9.56
CA PHE A 84 -4.46 1.33 -10.25
C PHE A 84 -5.60 0.34 -10.44
N HIS A 85 -5.28 -0.96 -10.45
CA HIS A 85 -6.26 -2.02 -10.66
C HIS A 85 -6.54 -2.69 -9.31
N PRO A 86 -7.80 -3.05 -9.02
CA PRO A 86 -8.14 -3.80 -7.82
C PRO A 86 -7.28 -5.05 -7.68
N ILE A 87 -6.70 -5.23 -6.49
CA ILE A 87 -6.06 -6.49 -6.11
C ILE A 87 -7.17 -7.51 -5.91
N LYS A 88 -6.98 -8.74 -6.40
CA LYS A 88 -7.85 -9.88 -6.15
C LYS A 88 -7.04 -11.16 -6.22
N ALA A 89 -7.54 -12.23 -5.63
CA ALA A 89 -6.91 -13.54 -5.76
C ALA A 89 -7.16 -14.16 -7.15
N TYR A 90 -6.12 -14.79 -7.70
CA TYR A 90 -6.15 -15.56 -8.95
C TYR A 90 -5.76 -17.02 -8.67
N PRO A 91 -5.97 -17.94 -9.63
CA PRO A 91 -5.45 -19.30 -9.56
C PRO A 91 -3.95 -19.35 -9.22
N ILE A 92 -3.55 -20.34 -8.41
CA ILE A 92 -2.21 -20.42 -7.82
C ILE A 92 -1.09 -20.56 -8.87
N ASP A 93 -1.40 -21.11 -10.03
CA ASP A 93 -0.51 -21.29 -11.19
C ASP A 93 -0.30 -20.02 -12.01
N GLU A 94 -1.06 -18.95 -11.76
CA GLU A 94 -0.89 -17.66 -12.43
C GLU A 94 0.13 -16.72 -11.74
N TYR A 95 0.58 -17.05 -10.53
CA TYR A 95 1.57 -16.23 -9.81
C TYR A 95 2.99 -16.52 -10.34
N PRO A 96 3.77 -15.49 -10.71
CA PRO A 96 5.09 -15.66 -11.33
C PRO A 96 6.18 -15.95 -10.28
N THR A 97 5.99 -17.00 -9.49
CA THR A 97 6.91 -17.42 -8.44
C THR A 97 7.62 -18.73 -8.79
N LYS A 98 8.76 -18.99 -8.15
CA LYS A 98 9.50 -20.25 -8.31
C LYS A 98 9.01 -21.38 -7.38
N SER A 99 8.13 -21.06 -6.43
CA SER A 99 7.70 -21.96 -5.36
C SER A 99 6.21 -21.83 -5.14
N ILE A 100 5.53 -22.98 -5.08
CA ILE A 100 4.08 -23.03 -4.83
C ILE A 100 3.72 -22.43 -3.46
N GLN A 101 4.62 -22.50 -2.49
CA GLN A 101 4.44 -21.89 -1.17
C GLN A 101 4.44 -20.35 -1.27
N ALA A 102 5.33 -19.77 -2.07
CA ALA A 102 5.33 -18.33 -2.32
C ALA A 102 4.06 -17.89 -3.06
N ALA A 103 3.63 -18.64 -4.08
CA ALA A 103 2.36 -18.40 -4.76
C ALA A 103 1.16 -18.44 -3.80
N ALA A 104 1.12 -19.41 -2.88
CA ALA A 104 0.07 -19.51 -1.88
C ALA A 104 0.04 -18.31 -0.93
N ILE A 105 1.21 -17.80 -0.49
CA ILE A 105 1.30 -16.60 0.35
C ILE A 105 0.77 -15.38 -0.42
N MET A 106 1.23 -15.17 -1.65
CA MET A 106 0.76 -14.07 -2.50
C MET A 106 -0.76 -14.13 -2.74
N LEU A 107 -1.29 -15.34 -2.96
CA LEU A 107 -2.73 -15.56 -3.12
C LEU A 107 -3.49 -15.12 -1.87
N MET A 108 -3.03 -15.52 -0.68
CA MET A 108 -3.67 -15.14 0.58
C MET A 108 -3.59 -13.63 0.82
N ILE A 109 -2.47 -12.99 0.50
CA ILE A 109 -2.32 -11.53 0.54
C ILE A 109 -3.33 -10.86 -0.39
N CYS A 110 -3.40 -11.31 -1.65
CA CYS A 110 -4.30 -10.75 -2.65
C CYS A 110 -5.77 -10.93 -2.25
N ASN A 111 -6.12 -12.07 -1.65
CA ASN A 111 -7.47 -12.32 -1.13
C ASN A 111 -7.83 -11.35 0.00
N ASN A 112 -6.90 -11.09 0.92
CA ASN A 112 -7.13 -10.17 2.03
C ASN A 112 -7.26 -8.70 1.60
N LEU A 113 -6.76 -8.35 0.42
CA LEU A 113 -6.83 -7.02 -0.18
C LEU A 113 -7.92 -6.89 -1.27
N ASP A 114 -8.67 -7.95 -1.55
CA ASP A 114 -9.77 -7.91 -2.51
C ASP A 114 -10.86 -6.94 -2.02
N PRO A 115 -11.32 -5.95 -2.81
CA PRO A 115 -12.39 -5.04 -2.39
C PRO A 115 -13.71 -5.73 -2.00
N GLN A 116 -13.94 -6.97 -2.43
CA GLN A 116 -15.10 -7.76 -2.01
C GLN A 116 -14.92 -8.43 -0.63
N VAL A 117 -13.69 -8.52 -0.15
CA VAL A 117 -13.33 -9.16 1.12
C VAL A 117 -12.90 -8.13 2.16
N ALA A 118 -12.09 -7.15 1.75
CA ALA A 118 -11.48 -6.15 2.61
C ALA A 118 -12.49 -5.10 3.05
N GLN A 119 -12.52 -4.81 4.35
CA GLN A 119 -13.36 -3.75 4.91
C GLN A 119 -12.96 -2.36 4.41
N PHE A 120 -11.66 -2.07 4.31
CA PHE A 120 -11.12 -0.82 3.77
C PHE A 120 -9.93 -1.13 2.83
N PRO A 121 -10.20 -1.45 1.55
CA PRO A 121 -9.19 -1.98 0.64
C PRO A 121 -8.04 -1.01 0.39
N GLU A 122 -8.32 0.30 0.34
CA GLU A 122 -7.29 1.31 0.08
C GLU A 122 -6.40 1.62 1.29
N GLU A 123 -6.83 1.25 2.49
CA GLU A 123 -6.07 1.37 3.75
C GLU A 123 -5.47 0.03 4.20
N LEU A 124 -5.50 -0.99 3.32
CA LEU A 124 -4.96 -2.33 3.54
C LEU A 124 -5.61 -3.04 4.74
N VAL A 125 -6.85 -2.70 5.10
CA VAL A 125 -7.57 -3.28 6.25
C VAL A 125 -8.58 -4.32 5.79
N THR A 126 -8.42 -5.57 6.25
CA THR A 126 -9.34 -6.65 5.88
C THR A 126 -10.54 -6.73 6.80
N TYR A 127 -10.35 -6.64 8.12
CA TYR A 127 -11.45 -6.73 9.10
C TYR A 127 -11.13 -6.01 10.42
N GLY A 128 -12.15 -5.85 11.26
CA GLY A 128 -12.02 -5.31 12.62
C GLY A 128 -11.67 -3.82 12.68
N GLY A 129 -11.81 -3.09 11.57
CA GLY A 129 -11.51 -1.67 11.47
C GLY A 129 -10.02 -1.29 11.50
N ASN A 130 -9.14 -2.14 12.04
CA ASN A 130 -7.71 -1.91 12.13
C ASN A 130 -6.83 -3.13 11.79
N GLY A 131 -7.41 -4.27 11.42
CA GLY A 131 -6.68 -5.47 11.00
C GLY A 131 -6.04 -5.28 9.64
N GLN A 132 -4.86 -4.66 9.62
CA GLN A 132 -4.10 -4.35 8.42
C GLN A 132 -3.28 -5.54 7.92
N VAL A 133 -3.25 -5.76 6.61
CA VAL A 133 -2.32 -6.68 5.94
C VAL A 133 -0.92 -6.10 5.92
N PHE A 134 -0.82 -4.83 5.54
CA PHE A 134 0.41 -4.04 5.53
C PHE A 134 0.14 -2.67 6.12
N SER A 135 1.17 -2.02 6.66
CA SER A 135 1.06 -0.65 7.15
C SER A 135 0.88 0.34 5.99
N ASN A 136 1.59 0.15 4.88
CA ASN A 136 1.57 1.07 3.74
C ASN A 136 1.79 0.33 2.41
N TRP A 137 1.44 0.98 1.31
CA TRP A 137 1.51 0.41 -0.03
C TRP A 137 2.93 0.07 -0.47
N ALA A 138 3.95 0.76 0.05
CA ALA A 138 5.33 0.43 -0.26
C ALA A 138 5.75 -0.94 0.28
N GLN A 139 5.15 -1.43 1.36
CA GLN A 139 5.48 -2.74 1.92
C GLN A 139 5.09 -3.90 1.00
N LEU A 140 3.95 -3.78 0.30
CA LEU A 140 3.48 -4.77 -0.65
C LEU A 140 4.49 -4.96 -1.80
N ASP A 141 5.14 -3.88 -2.20
CA ASP A 141 6.02 -3.81 -3.37
C ASP A 141 7.52 -3.87 -2.99
N SER A 142 7.87 -4.03 -1.71
CA SER A 142 9.25 -3.95 -1.22
C SER A 142 9.94 -5.30 -0.92
N GLU A 143 9.37 -6.41 -1.38
CA GLU A 143 9.96 -7.76 -1.28
C GLU A 143 10.26 -8.40 -2.64
#